data_AF-A0A6M3JZJ8-F1
#
_entry.id   AF-A0A6M3JZJ8-F1
#
_cell.length_a   1.000
_cell.length_b   1.000
_cell.length_c   1.000
_cell.angle_alpha   90.00
_cell.angle_beta   90.00
_cell.angle_gamma   90.00
#
_symmetry.space_group_name_H-M   'P 1'
#
loop_
_entity.id
_entity.type
_entity.pdbx_description
1 polymer ?
#
loop_
_entity_poly.entity_id
_entity_poly.type
_entity_poly.pdbx_seq_one_letter_code
_entity_poly.pdbx_strand_id
1 'polypeptide(L)'
;MKIRLGFVSNSSSSSFICDISGREESGWDISLNDIGMYQCQNGHTIDEKYVDLEGEEYESIIKRDAEKWMEEYGDENSDIENVIDDIKSEFRYELPPKFCPICQMKNFTHRDLRAFLIVRNAEHFGVGKKEGEQLLYKDIRERFSNYKEFKEYIK
;
A
#
# COMPACT_ATOMS: atom_id res chain seq x y z
N MET A 1 0.21 -42.30 8.52
CA MET A 1 0.45 -41.35 7.41
C MET A 1 -0.07 -41.96 6.11
N LYS A 2 -1.00 -41.30 5.40
CA LYS A 2 -1.37 -41.68 4.02
C LYS A 2 -0.53 -40.83 3.07
N ILE A 3 0.32 -41.48 2.27
CA ILE A 3 1.14 -40.82 1.25
C ILE A 3 0.21 -40.38 0.12
N ARG A 4 0.22 -39.09 -0.22
CA ARG A 4 -0.51 -38.54 -1.38
C ARG A 4 0.44 -38.54 -2.59
N LEU A 5 0.09 -39.29 -3.63
CA LEU A 5 0.76 -39.36 -4.92
C LEU A 5 0.38 -38.17 -5.82
N GLY A 6 0.54 -36.96 -5.31
CA GLY A 6 0.41 -35.74 -6.09
C GLY A 6 1.63 -34.90 -5.78
N PHE A 7 2.43 -34.61 -6.80
CA PHE A 7 3.45 -33.57 -6.73
C PHE A 7 2.71 -32.28 -6.37
N VAL A 8 2.69 -31.92 -5.08
CA VAL A 8 2.29 -30.56 -4.68
C VAL A 8 3.51 -29.73 -5.04
N SER A 9 3.62 -29.36 -6.31
CA SER A 9 4.37 -28.17 -6.72
C SER A 9 3.63 -26.97 -6.14
N ASN A 10 3.75 -26.81 -4.81
CA ASN A 10 3.96 -25.51 -4.21
C ASN A 10 5.23 -24.98 -4.87
N SER A 11 5.08 -24.43 -6.06
CA SER A 11 5.79 -23.21 -6.33
C SER A 11 4.95 -22.14 -5.63
N SER A 12 5.60 -21.21 -4.93
CA SER A 12 4.94 -20.11 -4.23
C SER A 12 4.54 -19.10 -5.31
N SER A 13 3.30 -19.14 -5.77
CA SER A 13 2.79 -18.09 -6.66
C SER A 13 2.50 -16.86 -5.80
N SER A 14 3.16 -15.75 -6.09
CA SER A 14 2.84 -14.46 -5.46
C SER A 14 1.73 -13.78 -6.26
N SER A 15 0.77 -13.19 -5.55
CA SER A 15 -0.32 -12.42 -6.15
C SER A 15 -0.52 -11.13 -5.37
N PHE A 16 -0.60 -10.01 -6.07
CA PHE A 16 -0.76 -8.69 -5.48
C PHE A 16 -1.95 -8.00 -6.13
N ILE A 17 -2.79 -7.38 -5.29
CA ILE A 17 -3.97 -6.64 -5.73
C ILE A 17 -3.85 -5.23 -5.18
N CYS A 18 -3.87 -4.23 -6.05
CA CYS A 18 -3.91 -2.84 -5.62
C CYS A 18 -5.28 -2.51 -4.99
N ASP A 19 -5.27 -2.02 -3.76
CA ASP A 19 -6.46 -1.71 -2.97
C ASP A 19 -7.27 -0.51 -3.52
N ILE A 20 -6.65 0.32 -4.37
CA ILE A 20 -7.28 1.49 -4.99
C ILE A 20 -7.82 1.17 -6.38
N SER A 21 -7.00 0.59 -7.25
CA SER A 21 -7.35 0.37 -8.65
C SER A 21 -8.00 -1.00 -8.91
N GLY A 22 -7.80 -1.96 -8.02
CA GLY A 22 -8.15 -3.36 -8.23
C GLY A 22 -7.28 -4.06 -9.27
N ARG A 23 -6.17 -3.45 -9.73
CA ARG A 23 -5.20 -4.12 -10.61
C ARG A 23 -4.62 -5.33 -9.87
N GLU A 24 -4.75 -6.49 -10.48
CA GLU A 24 -4.23 -7.75 -9.99
C GLU A 24 -3.07 -8.20 -10.88
N GLU A 25 -1.94 -8.48 -10.25
CA GLU A 25 -0.76 -9.04 -10.90
C GLU A 25 -0.35 -10.31 -10.15
N SER A 26 -0.01 -11.37 -10.88
CA SER A 26 0.41 -12.63 -10.29
C SER A 26 1.47 -13.32 -11.14
N GLY A 27 2.36 -14.06 -10.49
CA GLY A 27 3.47 -14.71 -11.16
C GLY A 27 4.29 -15.59 -10.22
N TRP A 28 5.16 -16.39 -10.82
CA TRP A 28 6.20 -17.12 -10.09
C TRP A 28 7.30 -16.15 -9.72
N ASP A 29 7.66 -16.12 -8.44
CA ASP A 29 8.76 -15.30 -7.90
C ASP A 29 8.65 -13.80 -8.22
N ILE A 30 7.43 -13.31 -8.49
CA ILE A 30 7.19 -11.89 -8.77
C ILE A 30 7.22 -11.07 -7.48
N SER A 31 7.92 -9.94 -7.52
CA SER A 31 8.08 -9.01 -6.40
C SER A 31 7.22 -7.75 -6.56
N LEU A 32 7.03 -6.97 -5.49
CA LEU A 32 6.36 -5.67 -5.58
C LEU A 32 7.07 -4.70 -6.54
N ASN A 33 8.40 -4.85 -6.70
CA ASN A 33 9.20 -4.01 -7.57
C ASN A 33 8.90 -4.29 -9.04
N ASP A 34 8.73 -5.58 -9.41
CA ASP A 34 8.45 -5.99 -10.79
C ASP A 34 7.10 -5.47 -11.31
N ILE A 35 6.14 -5.29 -10.41
CA ILE A 35 4.77 -4.87 -10.75
C ILE A 35 4.49 -3.39 -10.45
N GLY A 36 5.49 -2.65 -9.96
CA GLY A 36 5.34 -1.22 -9.62
C GLY A 36 4.28 -1.00 -8.53
N MET A 37 4.35 -1.76 -7.45
CA MET A 37 3.48 -1.60 -6.28
C MET A 37 4.29 -1.37 -5.00
N TYR A 38 3.63 -0.88 -3.97
CA TYR A 38 4.13 -0.70 -2.61
C TYR A 38 3.20 -1.41 -1.63
N GLN A 39 3.74 -1.91 -0.53
CA GLN A 39 2.99 -2.38 0.62
C GLN A 39 3.21 -1.43 1.79
N CYS A 40 2.11 -0.92 2.33
CA CYS A 40 2.11 -0.07 3.51
C CYS A 40 2.21 -0.90 4.78
N GLN A 41 2.84 -0.36 5.82
CA GLN A 41 2.95 -0.98 7.15
C GLN A 41 1.59 -1.35 7.77
N ASN A 42 0.51 -0.69 7.34
CA ASN A 42 -0.87 -1.01 7.75
C ASN A 42 -1.55 -2.08 6.86
N GLY A 43 -0.80 -2.72 5.97
CA GLY A 43 -1.26 -3.82 5.12
C GLY A 43 -1.91 -3.41 3.79
N HIS A 44 -1.84 -2.14 3.38
CA HIS A 44 -2.40 -1.70 2.10
C HIS A 44 -1.43 -1.93 0.94
N THR A 45 -1.89 -2.56 -0.15
CA THR A 45 -1.10 -2.74 -1.38
C THR A 45 -1.52 -1.70 -2.41
N ILE A 46 -0.57 -0.94 -2.94
CA ILE A 46 -0.86 0.31 -3.66
C ILE A 46 0.02 0.42 -4.91
N ASP A 47 -0.58 0.70 -6.07
CA ASP A 47 0.20 1.01 -7.28
C ASP A 47 1.05 2.27 -7.07
N GLU A 48 2.28 2.25 -7.58
CA GLU A 48 3.24 3.36 -7.50
C GLU A 48 2.66 4.71 -7.94
N LYS A 49 1.79 4.72 -8.95
CA LYS A 49 1.14 5.94 -9.47
C LYS A 49 0.26 6.67 -8.45
N TYR A 50 -0.12 6.04 -7.34
CA TYR A 50 -0.90 6.67 -6.27
C TYR A 50 -0.03 7.09 -5.08
N VAL A 51 1.23 6.66 -5.04
CA VAL A 51 2.18 7.00 -3.98
C VAL A 51 2.97 8.20 -4.45
N ASP A 52 2.89 9.27 -3.67
CA ASP A 52 3.64 10.49 -3.92
C ASP A 52 4.93 10.45 -3.11
N LEU A 53 6.03 10.07 -3.78
CA LEU A 53 7.37 10.01 -3.21
C LEU A 53 8.25 11.18 -3.67
N GLU A 54 7.65 12.24 -4.22
CA GLU A 54 8.39 13.40 -4.68
C GLU A 54 8.66 14.34 -3.50
N GLY A 55 9.94 14.50 -3.15
CA GLY A 55 10.36 15.56 -2.25
C GLY A 55 11.47 15.20 -1.27
N GLU A 56 11.99 16.24 -0.61
CA GLU A 56 13.08 16.17 0.36
C GLU A 56 12.76 15.25 1.54
N GLU A 57 11.49 15.08 1.89
CA GLU A 57 11.07 14.23 3.00
C GLU A 57 11.34 12.74 2.71
N TYR A 58 11.06 12.25 1.50
CA TYR A 58 11.37 10.87 1.13
C TYR A 58 12.89 10.65 1.12
N GLU A 59 13.63 11.53 0.44
CA GLU A 59 15.09 11.42 0.37
C GLU A 59 15.77 11.47 1.73
N SER A 60 15.30 12.33 2.64
CA SER A 60 15.86 12.45 3.99
C SER A 60 15.62 11.19 4.83
N ILE A 61 14.49 10.50 4.66
CA ILE A 61 14.24 9.22 5.34
C ILE A 61 15.19 8.16 4.83
N ILE A 62 15.32 8.01 3.51
CA ILE A 62 16.20 7.00 2.91
C ILE A 62 17.66 7.24 3.33
N LYS A 63 18.13 8.49 3.26
CA LYS A 63 19.48 8.85 3.70
C LYS A 63 19.69 8.58 5.18
N ARG A 64 18.78 9.01 6.04
CA ARG A 64 18.86 8.79 7.49
C ARG A 64 18.89 7.31 7.84
N ASP A 65 18.02 6.52 7.21
CA ASP A 65 17.94 5.08 7.48
C ASP A 65 19.19 4.36 6.95
N ALA A 66 19.77 4.81 5.84
CA ALA A 66 21.05 4.31 5.30
C ALA A 66 22.24 4.64 6.20
N GLU A 67 22.34 5.89 6.66
CA GLU A 67 23.36 6.33 7.61
C GLU A 67 23.29 5.52 8.91
N LYS A 68 22.06 5.30 9.42
CA LYS A 68 21.85 4.48 10.61
C LYS A 68 22.29 3.03 10.39
N TRP A 69 21.98 2.44 9.24
CA TRP A 69 22.41 1.09 8.90
C TRP A 69 23.95 1.01 8.82
N MET A 70 24.59 2.00 8.20
CA MET A 70 26.05 2.08 8.11
C MET A 70 26.71 2.21 9.48
N GLU A 71 26.10 2.93 10.42
CA GLU A 71 26.61 3.04 11.80
C GLU A 71 26.47 1.71 12.56
N GLU A 72 25.35 1.00 12.40
CA GLU A 72 25.06 -0.23 13.14
C GLU A 72 25.76 -1.48 12.56
N TYR A 73 25.90 -1.57 11.24
CA TYR A 73 26.33 -2.78 10.53
C TYR A 73 27.45 -2.55 9.51
N GLY A 74 27.81 -1.31 9.23
CA GLY A 74 28.80 -0.98 8.21
C GLY A 74 30.21 -1.43 8.58
N ASP A 75 30.96 -1.83 7.55
CA ASP A 75 32.37 -2.17 7.61
C ASP A 75 33.18 -1.40 6.55
N GLU A 76 34.49 -1.66 6.47
CA GLU A 76 35.40 -0.99 5.53
C GLU A 76 35.08 -1.25 4.04
N ASN A 77 34.25 -2.25 3.73
CA ASN A 77 33.82 -2.58 2.37
C ASN A 77 32.39 -2.12 2.06
N SER A 78 31.70 -1.53 3.04
CA SER A 78 30.31 -1.12 2.91
C SER A 78 30.21 0.15 2.07
N ASP A 79 29.38 0.09 1.03
CA ASP A 79 29.12 1.19 0.11
C ASP A 79 27.73 1.77 0.37
N ILE A 80 27.69 3.07 0.68
CA ILE A 80 26.44 3.77 1.00
C ILE A 80 25.44 3.73 -0.15
N GLU A 81 25.89 3.69 -1.42
CA GLU A 81 24.98 3.63 -2.56
C GLU A 81 24.23 2.29 -2.60
N ASN A 82 24.93 1.18 -2.34
CA ASN A 82 24.31 -0.15 -2.26
C ASN A 82 23.32 -0.24 -1.09
N VAL A 83 23.69 0.30 0.08
CA VAL A 83 22.81 0.34 1.25
C VAL A 83 21.55 1.15 0.98
N ILE A 84 21.68 2.29 0.28
CA ILE A 84 20.54 3.11 -0.14
C ILE A 84 19.59 2.29 -1.02
N ASP A 85 20.12 1.51 -1.98
CA ASP A 85 19.29 0.71 -2.88
C ASP A 85 18.58 -0.44 -2.15
N ASP A 86 19.26 -1.10 -1.21
CA ASP A 86 18.63 -2.10 -0.33
C ASP A 86 17.49 -1.47 0.49
N ILE A 87 17.72 -0.29 1.08
CA ILE A 87 16.69 0.41 1.86
C ILE A 87 15.52 0.85 0.99
N LYS A 88 15.75 1.29 -0.26
CA LYS A 88 14.64 1.57 -1.19
C LYS A 88 13.82 0.32 -1.50
N SER A 89 14.48 -0.83 -1.62
CA SER A 89 13.80 -2.12 -1.80
C SER A 89 12.93 -2.46 -0.59
N GLU A 90 13.46 -2.35 0.62
CA GLU A 90 12.70 -2.58 1.87
C GLU A 90 11.57 -1.56 2.06
N PHE A 91 11.82 -0.29 1.74
CA PHE A 91 10.81 0.78 1.78
C PHE A 91 9.60 0.46 0.89
N ARG A 92 9.78 -0.36 -0.15
CA ARG A 92 8.69 -0.83 -1.00
C ARG A 92 7.73 -1.77 -0.25
N TYR A 93 8.24 -2.58 0.66
CA TYR A 93 7.44 -3.51 1.49
C TYR A 93 6.95 -2.87 2.79
N GLU A 94 7.62 -1.82 3.24
CA GLU A 94 7.38 -1.15 4.52
C GLU A 94 7.03 0.34 4.34
N LEU A 95 6.22 0.66 3.32
CA LEU A 95 5.84 2.03 3.01
C LEU A 95 5.19 2.71 4.23
N PRO A 96 5.79 3.79 4.78
CA PRO A 96 5.25 4.43 5.97
C PRO A 96 3.83 4.97 5.75
N PRO A 97 2.93 4.92 6.76
CA PRO A 97 1.53 5.36 6.64
C PRO A 97 1.34 6.80 6.16
N LYS A 98 2.35 7.67 6.32
CA LYS A 98 2.33 9.05 5.83
C LYS A 98 2.38 9.17 4.30
N PHE A 99 3.01 8.21 3.62
CA PHE A 99 3.06 8.16 2.15
C PHE A 99 1.92 7.32 1.57
N CYS A 100 1.22 6.54 2.40
CA CYS A 100 0.11 5.71 1.98
C CYS A 100 -1.16 6.57 1.72
N PRO A 101 -1.65 6.68 0.47
CA PRO A 101 -2.84 7.47 0.15
C PRO A 101 -4.12 7.00 0.84
N ILE A 102 -4.22 5.72 1.22
CA ILE A 102 -5.38 5.20 1.97
C ILE A 102 -5.32 5.66 3.44
N CYS A 103 -4.17 5.50 4.09
CA CYS A 103 -3.97 5.97 5.47
C CYS A 103 -4.15 7.48 5.59
N GLN A 104 -3.73 8.23 4.57
CA GLN A 104 -3.91 9.69 4.47
C GLN A 104 -5.31 10.10 3.97
N MET A 105 -6.24 9.15 3.77
CA MET A 105 -7.59 9.41 3.26
C MET A 105 -7.64 10.16 1.91
N LYS A 106 -6.54 10.13 1.15
CA LYS A 106 -6.46 10.64 -0.23
C LYS A 106 -7.23 9.72 -1.18
N ASN A 107 -7.22 8.41 -0.92
CA ASN A 107 -7.97 7.40 -1.64
C ASN A 107 -8.66 6.44 -0.66
N PHE A 108 -9.69 5.75 -1.15
CA PHE A 108 -10.42 4.74 -0.38
C PHE A 108 -10.56 3.48 -1.22
N THR A 109 -10.59 2.33 -0.55
CA THR A 109 -10.80 1.06 -1.24
C THR A 109 -12.24 0.96 -1.72
N HIS A 110 -12.50 0.23 -2.81
CA HIS A 110 -13.87 -0.03 -3.26
C HIS A 110 -14.71 -0.71 -2.18
N ARG A 111 -14.08 -1.56 -1.35
CA ARG A 111 -14.73 -2.22 -0.21
C ARG A 111 -15.18 -1.19 0.83
N ASP A 112 -14.34 -0.23 1.17
CA ASP A 112 -14.67 0.80 2.15
C ASP A 112 -15.80 1.71 1.66
N LEU A 113 -15.75 2.15 0.40
CA LEU A 113 -16.79 2.98 -0.19
C LEU A 113 -18.14 2.26 -0.20
N ARG A 114 -18.13 0.96 -0.56
CA ARG A 114 -19.34 0.13 -0.54
C ARG A 114 -19.88 -0.04 0.88
N ALA A 115 -19.02 -0.31 1.85
CA ALA A 115 -19.44 -0.44 3.25
C ALA A 115 -20.03 0.86 3.78
N PHE A 116 -19.40 2.01 3.46
CA PHE A 116 -19.92 3.32 3.83
C PHE A 116 -21.31 3.60 3.25
N LEU A 117 -21.54 3.28 1.97
CA LEU A 117 -22.85 3.42 1.33
C LEU A 117 -23.92 2.57 2.00
N ILE A 118 -23.58 1.33 2.39
CA ILE A 118 -24.48 0.40 3.09
C ILE A 118 -24.83 0.94 4.47
N VAL A 119 -23.83 1.30 5.29
CA VAL A 119 -24.05 1.81 6.65
C VAL A 119 -24.85 3.11 6.64
N ARG A 120 -24.63 3.98 5.64
CA ARG A 120 -25.39 5.23 5.48
C ARG A 120 -26.81 5.01 4.97
N ASN A 121 -27.14 3.82 4.48
CA ASN A 121 -28.38 3.53 3.76
C ASN A 121 -28.63 4.55 2.63
N ALA A 122 -27.57 4.93 1.91
CA ALA A 122 -27.63 5.98 0.92
C ALA A 122 -28.14 5.42 -0.43
N GLU A 123 -29.43 5.61 -0.70
CA GLU A 123 -30.09 5.13 -1.92
C GLU A 123 -29.75 5.94 -3.19
N HIS A 124 -29.06 7.08 -3.06
CA HIS A 124 -29.06 8.13 -4.10
C HIS A 124 -27.69 8.73 -4.45
N PHE A 125 -26.68 7.89 -4.70
CA PHE A 125 -25.53 8.34 -5.53
C PHE A 125 -25.79 7.99 -7.00
N GLY A 126 -26.79 8.68 -7.59
CA GLY A 126 -27.15 8.58 -9.01
C GLY A 126 -26.28 9.45 -9.92
N VAL A 127 -24.99 9.56 -9.63
CA VAL A 127 -24.04 10.40 -10.37
C VAL A 127 -23.04 9.48 -11.07
N GLY A 128 -22.51 9.87 -12.24
CA GLY A 128 -21.54 9.06 -12.98
C GLY A 128 -20.37 8.61 -12.09
N LYS A 129 -19.82 7.41 -12.34
CA LYS A 129 -18.84 6.72 -11.45
C LYS A 129 -17.82 7.65 -10.78
N LYS A 130 -17.20 8.56 -11.53
CA LYS A 130 -16.16 9.47 -11.02
C LYS A 130 -16.69 10.60 -10.14
N GLU A 131 -17.81 11.22 -10.50
CA GLU A 131 -18.38 12.34 -9.75
C GLU A 131 -19.00 11.85 -8.43
N GLY A 132 -19.65 10.69 -8.46
CA GLY A 132 -20.17 10.03 -7.25
C GLY A 132 -19.06 9.66 -6.26
N GLU A 133 -17.93 9.12 -6.74
CA GLU A 133 -16.78 8.81 -5.89
C GLU A 133 -16.19 10.06 -5.24
N GLN A 134 -16.04 11.18 -5.97
CA GLN A 134 -15.53 12.42 -5.40
C GLN A 134 -16.44 12.99 -4.29
N LEU A 135 -17.76 12.89 -4.47
CA LEU A 135 -18.72 13.31 -3.43
C LEU A 135 -18.61 12.43 -2.17
N LEU A 136 -18.43 11.12 -2.35
CA LEU A 136 -18.19 10.21 -1.23
C LEU A 136 -16.89 10.55 -0.49
N TYR A 137 -15.81 10.80 -1.23
CA TYR A 137 -14.52 11.16 -0.64
C TYR A 137 -14.64 12.43 0.20
N LYS A 138 -15.34 13.44 -0.33
CA LYS A 138 -15.60 14.69 0.39
C LYS A 138 -16.41 14.45 1.66
N ASP A 139 -17.52 13.73 1.59
CA ASP A 139 -18.38 13.47 2.74
C ASP A 139 -17.66 12.64 3.82
N ILE A 140 -16.82 11.66 3.43
CA ILE A 140 -16.00 10.90 4.39
C ILE A 140 -14.98 11.83 5.07
N ARG A 141 -14.28 12.68 4.33
CA ARG A 141 -13.28 13.61 4.89
C ARG A 141 -13.88 14.71 5.76
N GLU A 142 -15.12 15.12 5.51
CA GLU A 142 -15.83 16.08 6.35
C GLU A 142 -16.30 15.46 7.68
N ARG A 143 -16.47 14.13 7.73
CA ARG A 143 -17.01 13.41 8.89
C ARG A 143 -15.94 12.81 9.80
N PHE A 144 -14.81 12.38 9.23
CA PHE A 144 -13.80 11.62 9.97
C PHE A 144 -12.45 12.31 9.88
N SER A 145 -11.77 12.39 11.01
CA SER A 145 -10.48 13.07 11.10
C SER A 145 -9.31 12.19 10.66
N ASN A 146 -9.50 10.86 10.69
CA ASN A 146 -8.49 9.89 10.32
C ASN A 146 -9.10 8.57 9.82
N TYR A 147 -8.28 7.78 9.12
CA TYR A 147 -8.74 6.53 8.51
C TYR A 147 -9.20 5.49 9.55
N LYS A 148 -8.62 5.47 10.75
CA LYS A 148 -9.00 4.52 11.80
C LYS A 148 -10.44 4.76 12.28
N GLU A 149 -10.79 6.02 12.55
CA GLU A 149 -12.16 6.43 12.93
C GLU A 149 -13.17 6.03 11.85
N PHE A 150 -12.85 6.29 10.59
CA PHE A 150 -13.67 5.85 9.46
C PHE A 150 -13.86 4.33 9.42
N LYS A 151 -12.78 3.56 9.63
CA LYS A 151 -12.85 2.09 9.67
C LYS A 151 -13.68 1.56 10.84
N GLU A 152 -13.75 2.26 11.95
CA GLU A 152 -14.61 1.89 13.07
C GLU A 152 -16.09 2.16 12.75
N TYR A 153 -16.40 3.22 12.02
CA TYR A 153 -17.77 3.54 11.59
C TYR A 153 -18.37 2.53 10.61
N ILE A 154 -17.58 1.99 9.67
CA ILE A 154 -18.07 1.10 8.61
C ILE A 154 -18.01 -0.40 8.96
N LYS A 155 -17.64 -0.74 10.19
CA LYS A 155 -17.64 -2.13 10.71
C LYS A 155 -19.04 -2.56 11.11
#